data_AF-A0A318R5L2-F1
#
_entry.id   AF-A0A318R5L2-F1
#
_cell.length_a   1.000
_cell.length_b   1.000
_cell.length_c   1.000
_cell.angle_alpha   90.00
_cell.angle_beta   90.00
_cell.angle_gamma   90.00
#
_symmetry.space_group_name_H-M   'P 1'
#
loop_
_entity.id
_entity.type
_entity.pdbx_description
1 polymer ?
#
loop_
_entity_poly.entity_id
_entity_poly.type
_entity_poly.pdbx_seq_one_letter_code
_entity_poly.pdbx_strand_id
1 'polypeptide(L)' 'MNLTTTADSVMMFCILASMAIFDAFSTLLSILKKGIFVDQRSLLMKKTNRELKEMLVGVEKISKLNKKQLVDLILVAF' A
#
# COMPACT_ATOMS: atom_id res chain seq x y z
N MET A 1 46.79 14.40 16.88
CA MET A 1 45.42 14.10 16.41
C MET A 1 45.56 13.05 15.33
N ASN A 2 45.20 11.79 15.59
CA ASN A 2 45.50 10.67 14.70
C ASN A 2 44.59 10.73 13.47
N LEU A 3 45.20 10.74 12.28
CA LEU A 3 44.50 10.84 10.99
C LEU A 3 43.44 9.73 10.82
N THR A 4 43.72 8.55 11.39
CA THR A 4 42.82 7.39 11.45
C THR A 4 41.55 7.67 12.26
N THR A 5 41.66 8.31 13.42
CA THR A 5 40.50 8.59 14.29
C THR A 5 39.52 9.58 13.67
N THR A 6 40.03 10.57 12.92
CA THR A 6 39.19 11.51 12.17
C THR A 6 38.52 10.82 10.98
N ALA A 7 39.24 10.00 10.23
CA ALA A 7 38.67 9.25 9.10
C ALA A 7 37.58 8.27 9.55
N ASP A 8 37.79 7.57 10.66
CA ASP A 8 36.81 6.64 11.24
C ASP A 8 35.52 7.36 11.66
N SER A 9 35.65 8.55 12.28
CA SER A 9 34.49 9.37 12.68
C SER A 9 33.66 9.86 11.49
N VAL A 10 34.31 10.25 10.40
CA VAL A 10 33.64 10.69 9.16
C VAL A 10 32.96 9.51 8.47
N MET A 11 33.61 8.34 8.41
CA MET A 11 33.01 7.13 7.87
C MET A 11 31.77 6.71 8.66
N MET A 12 31.83 6.76 9.99
CA MET A 12 30.69 6.48 10.86
C MET A 12 29.53 7.46 10.59
N PHE A 13 29.80 8.75 10.44
CA PHE A 13 28.78 9.75 10.10
C PHE A 13 28.12 9.47 8.75
N CYS A 14 28.92 9.14 7.72
CA CYS A 14 28.42 8.80 6.39
C CYS A 14 27.51 7.56 6.41
N ILE A 15 27.85 6.54 7.21
CA ILE A 15 27.02 5.34 7.36
C ILE A 15 25.69 5.69 8.02
N LEU A 16 25.70 6.45 9.12
CA LEU A 16 24.48 6.87 9.82
C LEU A 16 23.58 7.75 8.94
N ALA A 17 24.16 8.71 8.21
CA ALA A 17 23.43 9.53 7.26
C ALA A 17 22.79 8.69 6.15
N SER A 18 23.52 7.71 5.62
CA SER A 18 23.01 6.81 4.58
C SER A 18 21.87 5.92 5.08
N MET A 19 21.96 5.41 6.31
CA MET A 19 20.88 4.65 6.96
C MET A 19 19.63 5.51 7.16
N ALA A 20 19.79 6.75 7.63
CA ALA A 20 18.66 7.68 7.82
C ALA A 20 17.96 8.02 6.50
N ILE A 21 18.73 8.24 5.42
CA ILE A 21 18.18 8.47 4.09
C ILE A 21 17.41 7.24 3.60
N PHE A 22 17.98 6.05 3.74
CA PHE A 22 17.33 4.81 3.34
C PHE A 22 16.02 4.55 4.08
N ASP A 23 15.99 4.83 5.39
CA ASP A 23 14.79 4.68 6.21
C ASP A 23 13.68 5.67 5.80
N ALA A 24 14.05 6.92 5.52
CA ALA A 24 13.12 7.92 5.00
C ALA A 24 12.51 7.51 3.64
N PHE A 25 13.33 7.00 2.71
CA PHE A 25 12.84 6.47 1.43
C PHE A 25 11.95 5.24 1.62
N SER A 26 12.31 4.32 2.50
CA SER A 26 11.54 3.12 2.80
C SER A 26 10.17 3.46 3.40
N THR A 27 10.14 4.44 4.30
CA THR A 27 8.90 4.96 4.89
C THR A 27 8.02 5.61 3.83
N LEU A 28 8.59 6.44 2.97
CA LEU A 28 7.85 7.10 1.88
C LEU A 28 7.28 6.08 0.87
N LEU A 29 8.05 5.05 0.52
CA LEU A 29 7.60 3.93 -0.32
C LEU A 29 6.50 3.09 0.35
N SER A 30 6.58 2.89 1.67
CA SER A 30 5.56 2.17 2.44
C SER A 30 4.23 2.93 2.44
N ILE A 31 4.26 4.26 2.58
CA ILE A 31 3.09 5.13 2.50
C ILE A 31 2.49 5.09 1.08
N LEU A 32 3.32 5.16 0.04
CA LEU A 32 2.87 5.01 -1.35
C LEU A 32 2.16 3.67 -1.60
N LYS A 33 2.70 2.57 -1.04
CA LYS A 33 2.11 1.23 -1.15
C LYS A 33 0.81 1.09 -0.34
N LYS A 34 0.70 1.77 0.81
CA LYS A 34 -0.46 1.64 1.72
C LYS A 34 -1.61 2.59 1.42
N GLY A 35 -1.36 3.79 0.88
CA GLY A 35 -2.32 4.90 1.00
C GLY A 35 -2.87 5.53 -0.29
N ILE A 36 -2.17 5.51 -1.43
CA ILE A 36 -2.46 6.55 -2.45
C ILE A 36 -2.81 6.03 -3.85
N PHE A 37 -2.47 4.79 -4.22
CA PHE A 37 -2.72 4.30 -5.59
C PHE A 37 -3.12 2.83 -5.70
N VAL A 38 -3.78 2.33 -4.66
CA VAL A 38 -4.49 1.07 -4.79
C VAL A 38 -5.82 1.41 -5.42
N ASP A 39 -5.90 1.26 -6.75
CA ASP A 39 -7.18 1.31 -7.47
C ASP A 39 -8.08 0.21 -6.87
N GLN A 40 -8.92 0.60 -5.90
CA GLN A 40 -9.82 -0.30 -5.19
C GLN A 40 -10.68 -1.07 -6.19
N ARG A 41 -11.03 -0.42 -7.31
CA ARG A 41 -11.71 -1.05 -8.43
C ARG A 41 -10.89 -2.20 -9.01
N SER A 42 -9.61 -2.00 -9.33
CA SER A 42 -8.71 -3.07 -9.81
C SER A 42 -8.55 -4.22 -8.80
N LEU A 43 -8.49 -3.93 -7.50
CA LEU A 43 -8.46 -4.98 -6.47
C LEU A 43 -9.78 -5.78 -6.43
N LEU A 44 -10.92 -5.10 -6.43
CA LEU A 44 -12.23 -5.75 -6.41
C LEU A 44 -12.47 -6.54 -7.70
N MET A 45 -11.98 -6.06 -8.84
CA MET A 45 -12.05 -6.77 -10.13
C MET A 45 -11.23 -8.07 -10.16
N LYS A 46 -10.24 -8.25 -9.26
CA LYS A 46 -9.50 -9.51 -9.11
C LYS A 46 -10.25 -10.57 -8.30
N LYS A 47 -11.23 -10.19 -7.48
CA LYS A 47 -12.03 -11.11 -6.68
C LYS A 47 -13.02 -11.91 -7.52
N THR A 48 -13.45 -13.06 -7.01
CA THR A 48 -14.52 -13.86 -7.61
C THR A 48 -15.89 -13.23 -7.35
N ASN A 49 -16.89 -13.58 -8.17
CA ASN A 49 -18.27 -13.12 -7.94
C ASN A 49 -18.82 -13.57 -6.58
N ARG A 50 -18.34 -14.71 -6.05
CA ARG A 50 -18.73 -15.20 -4.73
C ARG A 50 -18.20 -14.27 -3.63
N GLU A 51 -16.91 -13.96 -3.65
CA GLU A 51 -16.29 -13.04 -2.69
C GLU A 51 -16.91 -11.63 -2.76
N LEU A 52 -17.22 -11.13 -3.96
CA LEU A 52 -17.89 -9.83 -4.11
C LEU A 52 -19.31 -9.85 -3.52
N LYS A 53 -20.05 -10.96 -3.64
CA LYS A 53 -21.37 -11.12 -3.01
C LYS A 53 -21.29 -11.26 -1.50
N GLU A 54 -20.25 -11.92 -0.98
CA GLU A 54 -19.96 -12.00 0.45
C GLU A 54 -19.65 -10.61 1.06
N MET A 55 -19.02 -9.72 0.29
CA MET A 55 -18.81 -8.32 0.71
C MET A 55 -20.10 -7.47 0.68
N LEU A 56 -21.15 -7.94 0.00
CA LEU A 56 -22.44 -7.28 -0.13
C LEU A 56 -23.54 -7.98 0.70
N VAL A 57 -23.15 -8.70 1.76
CA VAL A 57 -24.11 -9.37 2.66
C VAL A 57 -25.04 -8.33 3.27
N GLY A 58 -26.35 -8.56 3.15
CA GLY A 58 -27.40 -7.63 3.58
C GLY A 58 -27.93 -6.70 2.49
N VAL A 59 -27.29 -6.65 1.32
CA VAL A 59 -27.79 -5.88 0.17
C VAL A 59 -28.77 -6.73 -0.65
N GLU A 60 -30.01 -6.26 -0.79
CA GLU A 60 -31.04 -6.97 -1.53
C GLU A 60 -30.77 -7.00 -3.05
N LYS A 61 -31.28 -8.02 -3.74
CA LYS A 61 -31.29 -8.14 -5.22
C LYS A 61 -29.90 -8.19 -5.92
N ILE A 62 -28.84 -8.58 -5.22
CA ILE A 62 -27.49 -8.74 -5.82
C ILE A 62 -27.30 -10.01 -6.68
N SER A 63 -28.26 -10.94 -6.67
CA SER A 63 -28.13 -12.25 -7.34
C SER A 63 -28.04 -12.15 -8.87
N LYS A 64 -28.67 -11.13 -9.47
CA LYS A 64 -28.72 -10.88 -10.92
C LYS A 64 -27.64 -9.90 -11.42
N LEU A 65 -26.83 -9.34 -10.53
CA LEU A 65 -25.82 -8.35 -10.90
C LEU A 65 -24.60 -9.02 -11.54
N ASN A 66 -24.06 -8.36 -12.56
CA ASN A 66 -22.81 -8.76 -13.17
C ASN A 66 -21.60 -8.28 -12.34
N LYS A 67 -20.40 -8.77 -12.66
CA LYS A 67 -19.19 -8.48 -11.89
C LYS A 67 -18.91 -6.98 -11.74
N LYS A 68 -19.05 -6.21 -12.82
CA LYS A 68 -18.81 -4.75 -12.78
C LYS A 68 -19.81 -4.05 -11.88
N GLN A 69 -21.08 -4.42 -11.96
CA GLN A 69 -22.14 -3.88 -11.11
C GLN A 69 -21.92 -4.21 -9.63
N LEU A 70 -21.43 -5.42 -9.31
CA LEU A 70 -21.08 -5.78 -7.93
C LEU A 70 -19.92 -4.92 -7.41
N VAL A 71 -18.89 -4.69 -8.23
CA VAL A 71 -17.75 -3.82 -7.86
C VAL A 71 -18.21 -2.37 -7.68
N ASP A 72 -18.97 -1.82 -8.61
CA ASP A 72 -19.48 -0.45 -8.53
C ASP A 72 -20.40 -0.29 -7.30
N LEU A 73 -21.20 -1.31 -6.96
CA LEU A 73 -22.05 -1.29 -5.76
C LEU A 73 -21.23 -1.30 -4.46
N ILE A 74 -20.13 -2.08 -4.40
CA ILE A 74 -19.23 -2.08 -3.24
C ILE A 74 -18.57 -0.71 -3.06
N LEU A 75 -18.14 -0.07 -4.15
CA LEU A 75 -17.51 1.26 -4.12
C LEU A 75 -18.48 2.40 -3.75
N VAL A 76 -19.79 2.18 -3.86
CA VAL A 76 -20.82 3.15 -3.49
C VAL A 76 -21.39 2.86 -2.10
N ALA A 77 -21.45 1.60 -1.69
CA ALA A 77 -22.00 1.17 -0.40
C ALA A 77 -21.00 1.26 0.76
N PHE A 78 -19.69 1.32 0.47
CA PHE A 78 -18.59 1.37 1.45
C PHE A 78 -17.56 2.41 1.04
#